data_AF-A0A9D6A440-F1
#
_entry.id   AF-A0A9D6A440-F1
#
_cell.length_a   1.000
_cell.length_b   1.000
_cell.length_c   1.000
_cell.angle_alpha   90.00
_cell.angle_beta   90.00
_cell.angle_gamma   90.00
#
_symmetry.space_group_name_H-M   'P 1'
#
loop_
_entity.id
_entity.type
_entity.pdbx_description
1 polymer ?
#
loop_
_entity_poly.entity_id
_entity_poly.type
_entity_poly.pdbx_seq_one_letter_code
_entity_poly.pdbx_strand_id
1 'polypeptide(L)' 'MKKLSIVLCASLLAGISSQALAQVQDVSFTVAPVIGYTQWSKKLNLGDAPYWGIRAGFGFGPLFEIRGLYERSYDL' A
#
# COMPACT_ATOMS: atom_id res chain seq x y z
N MET A 1 -25.19 -16.96 -4.43
CA MET A 1 -24.23 -15.83 -4.54
C MET A 1 -23.39 -15.63 -3.27
N LYS A 2 -23.96 -15.58 -2.06
CA LYS A 2 -23.21 -15.33 -0.81
C LYS A 2 -22.09 -16.35 -0.51
N LYS A 3 -22.33 -17.64 -0.73
CA LYS A 3 -21.35 -18.72 -0.47
C LYS A 3 -20.14 -18.65 -1.41
N LEU A 4 -20.36 -18.22 -2.66
CA LEU A 4 -19.30 -18.12 -3.67
C LEU A 4 -18.41 -16.91 -3.42
N SER A 5 -18.98 -15.78 -2.96
CA SER A 5 -18.19 -14.62 -2.50
C SER A 5 -17.32 -14.93 -1.28
N ILE A 6 -17.82 -15.72 -0.32
CA ILE A 6 -17.02 -16.09 0.87
C ILE A 6 -15.85 -16.99 0.48
N VAL A 7 -16.07 -17.95 -0.41
CA VAL A 7 -14.99 -18.84 -0.92
C VAL A 7 -13.95 -18.05 -1.70
N LEU A 8 -14.37 -17.06 -2.50
CA LEU A 8 -13.47 -16.19 -3.26
C LEU A 8 -12.61 -15.29 -2.36
N CYS A 9 -13.18 -14.73 -1.29
CA CYS A 9 -12.42 -13.95 -0.31
C CYS A 9 -11.46 -14.83 0.48
N ALA A 10 -11.88 -16.05 0.85
CA ALA A 10 -11.04 -16.98 1.60
C ALA A 10 -9.84 -17.47 0.77
N SER A 11 -10.01 -17.73 -0.53
CA SER A 11 -8.90 -18.11 -1.41
C SER A 11 -7.94 -16.94 -1.68
N LEU A 12 -8.45 -15.72 -1.78
CA LEU A 12 -7.60 -14.52 -1.93
C LEU A 12 -6.72 -14.31 -0.69
N LEU A 13 -7.28 -14.51 0.52
CA LEU A 13 -6.54 -14.37 1.77
C LEU A 13 -5.48 -15.48 1.97
N ALA A 14 -5.79 -16.72 1.56
CA ALA A 14 -4.84 -17.84 1.65
C ALA A 14 -3.68 -17.75 0.64
N GLY A 15 -3.85 -17.05 -0.48
CA GLY A 15 -2.78 -16.82 -1.46
C GLY A 15 -1.70 -15.84 -1.02
N ILE A 16 -1.96 -15.01 0.00
CA ILE A 16 -1.04 -13.96 0.47
C ILE A 16 0.02 -14.53 1.44
N SER A 17 -0.18 -15.73 2.00
CA SER A 17 0.73 -16.32 3.00
C SER A 17 1.96 -17.04 2.42
N SER A 18 2.08 -17.19 1.10
CA SER A 18 3.25 -17.83 0.47
C SER A 18 4.36 -16.82 0.16
N GLN A 19 4.75 -16.02 1.16
CA GLN A 19 5.94 -15.19 1.07
C GLN A 19 7.11 -16.05 1.53
N ALA A 20 7.79 -16.72 0.60
CA ALA A 20 9.05 -17.38 0.88
C ALA A 20 10.00 -16.34 1.52
N LEU A 21 10.44 -16.61 2.75
CA LEU A 21 11.33 -15.76 3.54
C LEU A 21 12.74 -15.75 2.95
N ALA A 22 12.91 -15.25 1.73
CA ALA A 22 14.18 -14.70 1.30
C ALA A 22 14.25 -13.27 1.85
N GLN A 23 14.43 -13.15 3.17
CA GLN A 23 14.87 -11.88 3.76
C GLN A 23 16.29 -11.65 3.22
N VAL A 24 16.39 -11.02 2.06
CA VAL A 24 17.67 -10.61 1.50
C VAL A 24 18.22 -9.59 2.49
N GLN A 25 19.27 -10.00 3.20
CA GLN A 25 19.85 -9.26 4.30
C GLN A 25 20.49 -7.94 3.83
N ASP A 26 20.78 -7.86 2.53
CA ASP A 26 21.47 -6.74 1.90
C ASP A 26 20.54 -5.81 1.09
N VAL A 27 19.69 -6.36 0.20
CA VAL A 27 18.81 -5.55 -0.66
C VAL A 27 17.40 -6.13 -0.76
N SER A 28 16.38 -5.40 -0.31
CA SER A 28 14.97 -5.78 -0.41
C SER A 28 14.24 -4.94 -1.46
N PHE A 29 13.22 -5.51 -2.10
CA PHE A 29 12.29 -4.78 -2.95
C PHE A 29 10.89 -4.87 -2.36
N THR A 30 10.26 -3.71 -2.19
CA THR A 30 8.91 -3.58 -1.63
C THR A 30 7.99 -2.91 -2.63
N VAL A 31 6.80 -3.45 -2.83
CA VAL A 31 5.73 -2.81 -3.59
C VAL A 31 4.42 -2.93 -2.82
N ALA A 32 3.70 -1.82 -2.66
CA ALA A 32 2.46 -1.78 -1.91
C ALA A 32 1.46 -0.81 -2.55
N PRO A 33 0.20 -1.23 -2.77
CA PRO A 33 -0.88 -0.29 -3.03
C PRO A 33 -1.19 0.51 -1.76
N VAL A 34 -1.63 1.76 -1.93
CA VAL A 34 -1.96 2.64 -0.81
C VAL A 34 -3.28 3.33 -1.06
N ILE A 35 -4.09 3.40 -0.01
CA ILE A 35 -5.29 4.23 0.07
C ILE A 35 -5.20 5.00 1.38
N GLY A 36 -5.63 6.26 1.38
CA GLY A 36 -5.50 7.11 2.56
C GLY A 36 -6.35 8.35 2.47
N TYR A 37 -6.26 9.16 3.52
CA TYR A 37 -7.07 10.34 3.69
C TYR A 37 -6.28 11.43 4.41
N THR A 38 -6.20 12.63 3.81
CA THR A 38 -5.48 13.77 4.38
C THR A 38 -6.45 14.78 4.94
N GLN A 39 -6.34 15.04 6.25
CA GLN A 39 -7.10 16.08 6.95
C GLN A 39 -6.36 17.41 6.88
N TRP A 40 -6.88 18.36 6.12
CA TRP A 40 -6.35 19.72 6.07
C TRP A 40 -6.90 20.57 7.21
N SER A 41 -6.12 21.58 7.60
CA SER A 41 -6.60 22.56 8.58
C SER A 41 -7.77 23.35 7.98
N LYS A 42 -8.82 23.58 8.77
CA LYS A 42 -10.02 24.34 8.37
C LYS A 42 -9.72 25.76 7.86
N LYS A 43 -8.55 26.31 8.17
CA LYS A 43 -8.09 27.63 7.72
C LYS A 43 -7.65 27.66 6.25
N LEU A 44 -7.34 26.50 5.66
CA LEU A 44 -6.79 26.40 4.31
C LEU A 44 -7.88 26.32 3.23
N ASN A 45 -9.16 26.20 3.61
CA ASN A 45 -10.30 25.95 2.71
C ASN A 45 -10.07 24.80 1.72
N LEU A 46 -9.14 23.90 2.05
CA LEU A 46 -8.89 22.66 1.33
C LEU A 46 -9.84 21.63 1.91
N GLY A 47 -10.68 21.08 1.04
CA GLY A 47 -11.64 20.04 1.39
C GLY A 47 -10.97 18.74 1.81
N ASP A 48 -11.80 17.81 2.20
CA ASP A 48 -11.44 16.45 2.57
C ASP A 48 -10.71 15.77 1.40
N ALA A 49 -9.43 15.39 1.57
CA ALA A 49 -8.59 14.91 0.46
C ALA A 49 -8.28 13.41 0.58
N PRO A 50 -9.20 12.52 0.14
CA PRO A 50 -8.88 11.11 -0.02
C PRO A 50 -7.91 10.91 -1.19
N TYR A 51 -6.99 9.96 -1.04
CA TYR A 51 -6.03 9.63 -2.08
C TYR A 51 -5.82 8.13 -2.20
N TRP A 52 -5.37 7.73 -3.37
CA TRP A 52 -4.95 6.37 -3.67
C TRP A 52 -3.64 6.40 -4.45
N GLY A 53 -2.92 5.30 -4.45
CA GLY A 53 -1.61 5.27 -5.07
C GLY A 53 -0.90 3.95 -4.96
N ILE A 54 0.36 3.98 -5.36
CA ILE A 54 1.30 2.88 -5.24
C ILE A 54 2.62 3.41 -4.70
N ARG A 55 3.26 2.61 -3.86
CA ARG A 55 4.59 2.86 -3.35
C ARG A 55 5.48 1.70 -3.71
N ALA A 56 6.67 1.99 -4.22
CA ALA A 56 7.66 0.99 -4.54
C ALA A 56 9.02 1.45 -4.03
N GLY A 57 9.80 0.57 -3.43
CA GLY A 57 11.07 0.93 -2.83
C GLY A 57 12.09 -0.20 -2.82
N PHE A 58 13.35 0.20 -2.77
CA PHE A 58 14.51 -0.66 -2.59
C PHE A 58 15.11 -0.39 -1.21
N GLY A 59 15.07 -1.38 -0.32
CA GLY A 59 15.69 -1.34 1.00
C GLY A 59 17.12 -1.84 0.94
N PHE A 60 18.03 -1.20 1.66
CA PHE A 60 19.42 -1.59 1.82
C PHE A 60 19.66 -1.92 3.29
N GLY A 61 19.49 -3.19 3.64
CA GLY A 61 19.50 -3.67 5.02
C GLY A 61 18.37 -3.08 5.89
N PRO A 62 18.55 -3.02 7.22
CA PRO A 62 17.49 -2.62 8.15
C PRO A 62 17.34 -1.11 8.35
N LEU A 63 18.25 -0.29 7.83
CA LEU A 63 18.35 1.14 8.17
C LEU A 63 17.91 2.09 7.07
N PHE A 64 18.10 1.72 5.80
CA PHE A 64 17.89 2.63 4.67
C PHE A 64 16.96 2.03 3.64
N GLU A 65 16.04 2.84 3.12
CA GLU A 65 15.20 2.49 1.98
C GLU A 65 15.03 3.69 1.07
N ILE A 66 15.20 3.48 -0.23
CA ILE A 66 14.85 4.47 -1.26
C ILE A 66 13.48 4.06 -1.80
N ARG A 67 12.49 4.94 -1.64
CA ARG A 67 11.10 4.67 -2.05
C ARG A 67 10.57 5.77 -2.96
N GLY A 68 10.01 5.35 -4.09
CA GLY A 68 9.16 6.17 -4.93
C GLY A 68 7.70 6.08 -4.47
N LEU A 69 7.02 7.22 -4.49
CA LEU A 69 5.59 7.32 -4.19
C LEU A 69 4.87 7.92 -5.39
N TYR A 70 3.81 7.26 -5.84
CA TYR A 70 2.84 7.84 -6.77
C TYR A 70 1.48 7.82 -6.10
N GLU A 71 1.01 8.99 -5.66
CA GLU A 71 -0.25 9.17 -4.95
C GLU A 71 -1.07 10.23 -5.65
N ARG A 72 -2.36 9.96 -5.83
CA ARG A 72 -3.31 10.84 -6.49
C ARG A 72 -4.53 11.04 -5.61
N SER A 73 -4.84 12.31 -5.34
CA SER A 73 -6.07 12.70 -4.67
C SER A 73 -7.27 12.61 -5.60
N TYR A 74 -8.46 12.33 -5.07
CA TYR A 74 -9.70 12.33 -5.87
C TYR A 74 -10.20 13.74 -6.22
N ASP A 75 -9.77 14.75 -5.47
CA ASP A 75 -10.36 16.09 -5.46
C ASP A 75 -9.46 17.19 -6.08
N LEU A 76 -8.51 16.79 -6.97
CA LEU A 76 -7.66 17.70 -7.76
C LEU A 76 -7.55 17.25 -9.23
#